data_AF-A0A914UMN1-F1
#
_entry.id   AF-A0A914UMN1-F1
#
_cell.length_a   1.000
_cell.length_b   1.000
_cell.length_c   1.000
_cell.angle_alpha   90.00
_cell.angle_beta   90.00
_cell.angle_gamma   90.00
#
_symmetry.space_group_name_H-M   'P 1'
#
loop_
_entity.id
_entity.type
_entity.pdbx_description
1 polymer ?
#
loop_
_entity_poly.entity_id
_entity_poly.type
_entity_poly.pdbx_seq_one_letter_code
_entity_poly.pdbx_strand_id
1 'polypeptide(L)'
;MTKPLFFSVLAVTLGSSFQFGYNIGCVNAPGQLITDWFRGSHQRMFNSTMTKDQADFTWSVAVAIFSIGGMFGGLLSGYVADRFGRKGGMLLNNVFALIAAALMGLAKSVDVYLLIIIGRLIIGFNC
;
A
#
# COMPACT_ATOMS: atom_id res chain seq x y z
N MET A 1 0.80 -32.60 -9.80
CA MET A 1 0.99 -31.70 -8.62
C MET A 1 0.47 -32.41 -7.38
N THR A 2 1.27 -32.48 -6.31
CA THR A 2 0.81 -32.96 -5.01
C THR A 2 -0.15 -31.93 -4.38
N LYS A 3 -1.19 -32.40 -3.66
CA LYS A 3 -2.17 -31.54 -2.95
C LYS A 3 -1.55 -30.33 -2.19
N PRO A 4 -0.47 -30.48 -1.41
CA PRO A 4 0.18 -29.35 -0.73
C PRO A 4 0.81 -28.31 -1.67
N LEU A 5 1.29 -28.74 -2.85
CA LEU A 5 1.89 -27.83 -3.83
C LEU A 5 0.81 -26.95 -4.47
N PHE A 6 -0.33 -27.53 -4.84
CA PHE A 6 -1.46 -26.77 -5.38
C PHE A 6 -1.99 -25.74 -4.39
N PHE A 7 -2.17 -26.12 -3.12
CA PHE A 7 -2.57 -25.19 -2.07
C PHE A 7 -1.56 -24.06 -1.88
N SER A 8 -0.27 -24.37 -1.89
CA SER A 8 0.80 -23.37 -1.75
C SER A 8 0.80 -22.37 -2.91
N VAL A 9 0.62 -22.84 -4.15
CA VAL A 9 0.53 -21.97 -5.32
C VAL A 9 -0.66 -21.03 -5.17
N LEU A 10 -1.86 -21.55 -4.90
CA LEU A 10 -3.06 -20.73 -4.70
C LEU A 10 -2.88 -19.67 -3.61
N ALA A 11 -2.35 -20.07 -2.45
CA ALA A 11 -2.14 -19.17 -1.32
C ALA A 11 -1.18 -18.02 -1.69
N VAL A 12 -0.10 -18.31 -2.43
CA VAL A 12 0.88 -17.31 -2.87
C VAL A 12 0.30 -16.39 -3.95
N THR A 13 -0.43 -16.94 -4.92
CA THR A 13 -1.01 -16.12 -6.00
C THR A 13 -2.05 -15.15 -5.45
N LEU A 14 -2.89 -15.58 -4.50
CA LEU A 14 -3.88 -14.73 -3.85
C LEU A 14 -3.25 -13.75 -2.86
N GLY A 15 -2.27 -14.20 -2.08
CA GLY A 15 -1.66 -13.38 -1.01
C GLY A 15 -0.64 -12.35 -1.51
N SER A 16 -0.14 -12.46 -2.74
CA SER A 16 0.88 -11.53 -3.26
C SER A 16 0.49 -10.95 -4.62
N SER A 17 0.37 -11.77 -5.67
CA SER A 17 0.13 -11.25 -7.02
C SER A 17 -1.22 -10.54 -7.17
N PHE A 18 -2.29 -11.12 -6.60
CA PHE A 18 -3.60 -10.48 -6.58
C PHE A 18 -3.58 -9.18 -5.77
N GLN A 19 -2.93 -9.19 -4.60
CA GLN A 19 -2.82 -8.03 -3.73
C GLN A 19 -2.08 -6.86 -4.42
N PHE A 20 -1.00 -7.15 -5.14
CA PHE A 20 -0.28 -6.16 -5.93
C PHE A 20 -1.19 -5.53 -7.00
N GLY A 21 -1.90 -6.35 -7.78
CA GLY A 21 -2.85 -5.87 -8.79
C GLY A 21 -3.99 -5.05 -8.21
N TYR A 22 -4.53 -5.48 -7.06
CA TYR A 22 -5.58 -4.76 -6.34
C TYR A 22 -5.13 -3.35 -5.94
N ASN A 23 -3.93 -3.18 -5.38
CA ASN A 23 -3.42 -1.88 -4.93
C ASN A 23 -3.14 -0.90 -6.09
N ILE A 24 -2.92 -1.40 -7.31
CA ILE A 24 -2.83 -0.57 -8.52
C ILE A 24 -4.23 -0.12 -8.97
N GLY A 25 -5.20 -1.02 -8.96
CA GLY A 25 -6.53 -0.76 -9.52
C GLY A 25 -7.50 -0.04 -8.59
N CYS A 26 -7.46 -0.32 -7.28
CA CYS A 26 -8.49 0.10 -6.32
C CYS A 26 -8.56 1.63 -6.13
N VAL A 27 -7.55 2.35 -6.59
CA VAL A 27 -7.35 3.77 -6.31
C VAL A 27 -7.83 4.68 -7.44
N ASN A 28 -8.07 4.10 -8.62
CA ASN A 28 -8.52 4.85 -9.79
C ASN A 28 -9.99 5.28 -9.66
N ALA A 29 -10.86 4.36 -9.22
CA ALA A 29 -12.30 4.64 -9.09
C ALA A 29 -12.64 5.68 -8.01
N PRO A 30 -12.10 5.60 -6.77
CA PRO A 30 -12.38 6.58 -5.72
C PRO A 30 -11.43 7.78 -5.71
N GLY A 31 -10.60 7.97 -6.74
CA GLY A 31 -9.51 8.98 -6.73
C GLY A 31 -10.00 10.40 -6.40
N GLN A 32 -11.06 10.87 -7.08
CA GLN A 32 -11.61 12.20 -6.83
C GLN A 32 -12.18 12.36 -5.40
N LEU A 33 -12.89 11.33 -4.92
CA LEU A 33 -13.45 11.32 -3.57
C LEU A 33 -12.36 11.42 -2.50
N ILE A 34 -11.23 10.72 -2.71
CA ILE A 34 -10.09 10.75 -1.79
C ILE A 34 -9.39 12.11 -1.85
N THR A 35 -9.21 12.69 -3.03
CA THR A 35 -8.63 14.04 -3.17
C THR A 35 -9.48 15.10 -2.48
N ASP A 36 -10.80 15.04 -2.62
CA ASP A 36 -11.70 15.98 -1.93
C ASP A 36 -11.61 15.83 -0.41
N TRP A 37 -11.52 14.58 0.08
CA TRP A 37 -11.29 14.30 1.49
C TRP A 37 -9.93 14.81 1.98
N PHE A 38 -8.86 14.73 1.17
CA PHE A 38 -7.53 15.25 1.53
C PHE A 38 -7.58 16.74 1.85
N ARG A 39 -8.34 17.53 1.09
CA ARG A 39 -8.51 18.97 1.37
C ARG A 39 -9.15 19.20 2.75
N GLY A 40 -10.22 18.45 3.04
CA GLY A 40 -10.92 18.54 4.33
C GLY A 40 -10.04 18.13 5.51
N SER A 41 -9.30 17.02 5.36
CA SER A 41 -8.37 16.53 6.38
C SER A 41 -7.21 17.51 6.59
N HIS A 42 -6.63 18.05 5.51
CA HIS A 42 -5.55 19.04 5.59
C HIS A 42 -5.99 20.31 6.34
N GLN A 43 -7.20 20.81 6.06
CA GLN A 43 -7.76 21.95 6.77
C GLN A 43 -7.93 21.69 8.26
N ARG A 44 -8.37 20.49 8.66
CA ARG A 44 -8.53 20.15 10.08
C ARG A 44 -7.21 19.96 10.82
N MET A 45 -6.16 19.49 10.15
CA MET A 45 -4.84 19.31 10.76
C MET A 45 -4.03 20.60 10.85
N PHE A 46 -4.03 21.40 9.79
CA PHE A 46 -3.10 22.54 9.65
C PHE A 46 -3.81 23.90 9.70
N ASN A 47 -5.14 23.94 9.83
CA ASN A 47 -5.95 25.17 9.71
C ASN A 47 -5.72 25.96 8.41
N SER A 48 -5.16 25.33 7.38
CA SER A 48 -4.90 25.90 6.06
C SER A 48 -5.75 25.21 4.99
N THR A 49 -6.26 25.96 4.04
CA THR A 49 -7.00 25.41 2.91
C THR A 49 -6.04 25.00 1.80
N MET A 50 -6.22 23.80 1.26
CA MET A 50 -5.47 23.31 0.11
C MET A 50 -6.24 23.57 -1.19
N THR A 51 -5.59 24.20 -2.18
CA THR A 51 -6.18 24.37 -3.51
C THR A 51 -6.37 23.01 -4.19
N LYS A 52 -7.30 22.92 -5.15
CA LYS A 52 -7.56 21.67 -5.89
C LYS A 52 -6.28 21.11 -6.52
N ASP A 53 -5.48 21.95 -7.17
CA ASP A 53 -4.22 21.53 -7.81
C ASP A 53 -3.21 20.96 -6.80
N GLN A 54 -3.12 21.54 -5.60
CA GLN A 54 -2.26 21.04 -4.53
C GLN A 54 -2.75 19.69 -3.99
N ALA A 55 -4.08 19.51 -3.91
CA ALA A 55 -4.69 18.26 -3.50
C ALA A 55 -4.45 17.15 -4.53
N ASP A 56 -4.65 17.45 -5.82
CA ASP A 56 -4.38 16.54 -6.93
C ASP A 56 -2.89 16.16 -7.00
N PHE A 57 -1.99 17.12 -6.76
CA PHE A 57 -0.55 16.84 -6.64
C PHE A 57 -0.25 15.92 -5.45
N THR A 58 -0.83 16.19 -4.28
CA THR A 58 -0.63 15.37 -3.08
C THR A 58 -1.17 13.95 -3.26
N TRP A 59 -2.33 13.80 -3.89
CA TRP A 59 -2.87 12.50 -4.29
C TRP A 59 -1.96 11.77 -5.29
N SER A 60 -1.44 12.48 -6.28
CA SER A 60 -0.51 11.91 -7.27
C SER A 60 0.76 11.39 -6.60
N VAL A 61 1.32 12.14 -5.64
CA VAL A 61 2.45 11.70 -4.82
C VAL A 61 2.09 10.44 -4.02
N ALA A 62 0.90 10.39 -3.42
CA ALA A 62 0.42 9.22 -2.68
C ALA A 62 0.27 7.97 -3.56
N VAL A 63 -0.08 8.13 -4.84
CA VAL A 63 -0.13 7.00 -5.80
C VAL A 63 1.28 6.61 -6.24
N ALA A 64 2.15 7.57 -6.56
CA ALA A 64 3.49 7.32 -7.08
C ALA A 64 4.44 6.68 -6.05
N ILE A 65 4.29 7.00 -4.77
CA ILE A 65 5.18 6.47 -3.72
C ILE A 65 5.06 4.95 -3.54
N PHE A 66 3.94 4.36 -3.97
CA PHE A 66 3.78 2.90 -4.05
C PHE A 66 4.86 2.26 -4.94
N SER A 67 5.14 2.85 -6.11
CA SER A 67 6.17 2.36 -7.03
C SER A 67 7.57 2.46 -6.45
N ILE A 68 7.84 3.50 -5.66
CA ILE A 68 9.11 3.66 -4.93
C ILE A 68 9.26 2.54 -3.89
N GLY A 69 8.21 2.26 -3.11
CA GLY A 69 8.19 1.14 -2.18
C GLY A 69 8.45 -0.21 -2.89
N GLY A 70 7.80 -0.43 -4.04
CA GLY A 70 8.00 -1.63 -4.86
C GLY A 70 9.41 -1.80 -5.40
N MET A 71 10.06 -0.70 -5.79
CA MET A 71 11.47 -0.71 -6.22
C MET A 71 12.39 -1.21 -5.10
N PHE A 72 12.24 -0.67 -3.88
CA PHE A 72 13.03 -1.11 -2.74
C PHE A 72 12.66 -2.52 -2.26
N GLY A 73 11.38 -2.87 -2.28
CA GLY A 73 10.89 -4.22 -1.97
C GLY A 73 11.52 -5.26 -2.90
N GLY A 74 11.51 -5.00 -4.21
CA GLY A 74 12.14 -5.86 -5.21
C GLY A 74 13.66 -6.03 -5.00
N LEU A 75 14.39 -4.94 -4.75
CA LEU A 75 15.84 -4.99 -4.48
C LEU A 75 16.18 -5.79 -3.21
N LEU A 76 15.38 -5.66 -2.16
CA LEU A 76 15.60 -6.34 -0.88
C LEU A 76 15.06 -7.78 -0.85
N SER A 77 14.15 -8.13 -1.77
CA SER A 77 13.47 -9.43 -1.80
C SER A 77 14.45 -10.62 -1.86
N GLY A 78 15.51 -10.51 -2.67
CA GLY A 78 16.55 -11.54 -2.79
C GLY A 78 17.30 -11.76 -1.47
N TYR A 79 17.75 -10.67 -0.84
CA TYR A 79 18.43 -10.74 0.45
C TYR A 79 17.55 -11.34 1.54
N VAL A 80 16.26 -10.96 1.59
CA VAL A 80 15.29 -11.49 2.55
C VAL A 80 15.02 -12.97 2.29
N ALA A 81 14.92 -13.38 1.02
CA ALA A 81 14.71 -14.78 0.65
C ALA A 81 15.91 -15.66 1.03
N ASP A 82 17.14 -15.16 0.86
CA ASP A 82 18.36 -15.88 1.22
C ASP A 82 18.53 -16.00 2.75
N ARG A 83 18.14 -14.98 3.51
CA ARG A 83 18.31 -14.97 4.97
C ARG A 83 17.18 -15.68 5.74
N PHE A 84 15.92 -15.46 5.37
CA PHE A 84 14.75 -15.95 6.09
C PHE A 84 14.07 -17.15 5.40
N GLY A 85 14.54 -17.53 4.20
CA GLY A 85 13.92 -18.55 3.37
C GLY A 85 12.59 -18.08 2.74
N ARG A 86 12.12 -18.83 1.75
CA ARG A 86 10.90 -18.50 0.98
C ARG A 86 9.63 -18.37 1.83
N LYS A 87 9.47 -19.25 2.83
CA LYS A 87 8.31 -19.22 3.74
C LYS A 87 8.38 -18.07 4.74
N GLY A 88 9.58 -17.77 5.26
CA GLY A 88 9.79 -16.65 6.19
C GLY A 88 9.61 -15.30 5.51
N GLY A 89 10.12 -15.14 4.28
CA GLY A 89 9.91 -13.94 3.47
C GLY A 89 8.43 -13.67 3.19
N MET A 90 7.64 -14.71 2.85
CA MET A 90 6.20 -14.56 2.64
C MET A 90 5.42 -14.17 3.90
N LEU A 91 5.82 -14.67 5.08
CA LEU A 91 5.19 -14.27 6.35
C LEU A 91 5.52 -12.82 6.68
N LEU A 92 6.78 -12.40 6.53
CA LEU A 92 7.20 -11.01 6.72
C LEU A 92 6.42 -10.09 5.78
N ASN A 93 6.22 -10.52 4.53
CA ASN A 93 5.46 -9.77 3.56
C ASN A 93 4.02 -9.50 4.02
N ASN A 94 3.34 -10.54 4.52
CA ASN A 94 1.99 -10.41 5.08
C ASN A 94 1.91 -9.43 6.27
N VAL A 95 2.96 -9.37 7.10
CA VAL A 95 3.03 -8.38 8.19
C VAL A 95 3.02 -6.96 7.64
N PHE A 96 3.80 -6.66 6.61
CA PHE A 96 3.78 -5.34 5.98
C PHE A 96 2.41 -5.02 5.36
N ALA A 97 1.77 -6.00 4.71
CA ALA A 97 0.41 -5.83 4.18
C ALA A 97 -0.61 -5.49 5.27
N LEU A 98 -0.58 -6.20 6.41
CA LEU A 98 -1.49 -5.96 7.52
C LEU A 98 -1.29 -4.56 8.12
N ILE A 99 -0.04 -4.14 8.33
CA ILE A 99 0.29 -2.80 8.84
C ILE A 99 -0.22 -1.74 7.86
N ALA A 100 0.04 -1.89 6.57
CA ALA A 100 -0.40 -0.94 5.57
C ALA A 100 -1.93 -0.87 5.47
N ALA A 101 -2.61 -2.02 5.50
CA ALA A 101 -4.07 -2.07 5.50
C ALA A 101 -4.68 -1.40 6.73
N ALA A 102 -4.08 -1.60 7.92
CA ALA A 102 -4.51 -0.93 9.14
C ALA A 102 -4.33 0.59 9.05
N LEU A 103 -3.16 1.06 8.57
CA LEU A 103 -2.89 2.50 8.40
C LEU A 103 -3.86 3.15 7.42
N MET A 104 -4.07 2.53 6.24
CA MET A 104 -4.98 3.07 5.22
C MET A 104 -6.45 2.98 5.65
N GLY A 105 -6.85 1.91 6.33
CA GLY A 105 -8.22 1.72 6.82
C GLY A 105 -8.60 2.66 7.95
N LEU A 106 -7.66 2.95 8.86
CA LEU A 106 -7.86 3.89 9.96
C LEU A 106 -7.71 5.37 9.55
N ALA A 107 -7.11 5.64 8.39
CA ALA A 107 -6.83 7.01 7.91
C ALA A 107 -8.07 7.90 7.91
N LYS A 108 -9.23 7.36 7.49
CA LYS A 108 -10.50 8.10 7.47
C LYS A 108 -11.08 8.34 8.87
N SER A 109 -10.94 7.39 9.79
CA SER A 109 -11.46 7.49 11.16
C SER A 109 -10.68 8.49 12.01
N VAL A 110 -9.36 8.50 11.85
CA VAL A 110 -8.45 9.47 12.52
C VAL A 110 -8.42 10.80 11.77
N ASP A 111 -8.92 10.82 10.54
CA ASP A 111 -8.98 11.96 9.65
C ASP A 111 -7.61 12.57 9.29
N VAL A 112 -6.63 11.70 9.05
CA VAL A 112 -5.24 12.06 8.71
C VAL A 112 -4.88 11.47 7.37
N TYR A 113 -4.85 12.30 6.32
CA TYR A 113 -4.53 11.85 4.96
C TYR A 113 -3.08 11.33 4.81
N LEU A 114 -2.14 11.80 5.64
CA LEU A 114 -0.75 11.34 5.63
C LEU A 114 -0.62 9.83 5.87
N LEU A 115 -1.56 9.23 6.61
CA LEU A 115 -1.58 7.78 6.85
C LEU A 115 -1.78 7.00 5.55
N ILE A 116 -2.49 7.56 4.56
CA ILE A 116 -2.59 6.94 3.23
C ILE A 116 -1.24 6.95 2.52
N ILE A 117 -0.49 8.06 2.57
CA ILE A 117 0.82 8.16 1.92
C ILE A 117 1.81 7.15 2.51
N ILE A 118 1.86 7.06 3.85
CA ILE A 118 2.73 6.11 4.56
C ILE A 118 2.27 4.67 4.28
N GLY A 119 0.96 4.41 4.32
CA GLY A 119 0.40 3.10 4.00
C GLY A 119 0.72 2.64 2.57
N ARG A 120 0.66 3.55 1.60
CA ARG A 120 1.04 3.32 0.20
C ARG A 120 2.51 2.96 0.02
N LEU A 121 3.40 3.61 0.76
CA LEU A 121 4.82 3.26 0.76
C LEU A 121 5.04 1.86 1.34
N ILE A 122 4.42 1.55 2.48
CA ILE A 122 4.57 0.25 3.16
C ILE A 122 3.97 -0.89 2.34
N ILE A 123 2.78 -0.72 1.75
CA ILE A 123 2.21 -1.75 0.86
C ILE A 123 3.04 -1.88 -0.42
N GLY A 124 3.75 -0.84 -0.84
CA GLY A 124 4.72 -0.92 -1.93
C GLY A 124 5.87 -1.88 -1.60
N PHE A 125 6.37 -1.92 -0.36
CA PHE A 125 7.35 -2.92 0.05
C PHE A 125 6.82 -4.36 -0.02
N ASN A 126 5.49 -4.54 -0.04
CA ASN A 126 4.87 -5.84 -0.24
C ASN A 126 4.89 -6.23 -1.73
N CYS A 127 6.07 -6.65 -2.19
CA CYS A 127 6.34 -7.14 -3.53
C CYS A 127 7.11 -8.47 -3.47
#